data_AF-A0A4Y2Q6Q8-F1
#
_entry.id   AF-A0A4Y2Q6Q8-F1
#
_cell.length_a   1.000
_cell.length_b   1.000
_cell.length_c   1.000
_cell.angle_alpha   90.00
_cell.angle_beta   90.00
_cell.angle_gamma   90.00
#
_symmetry.space_group_name_H-M   'P 1'
#
loop_
_entity.id
_entity.type
_entity.pdbx_description
1 polymer ?
#
loop_
_entity_poly.entity_id
_entity_poly.type
_entity_poly.pdbx_seq_one_letter_code
_entity_poly.pdbx_strand_id
1 'polypeptide(L)'
;MKDGFAERFEQFKTNKSTLAFIVNPLNTNTDVINIEPFGIDAGTLQMQLLDLKTKDLWSGKFTELKSKLEVGPEMHAHRAAQVDSSKRNSES
;
A
#
# COMPACT_ATOMS: atom_id res chain seq x y z
N MET A 1 14.32 -19.31 28.22
CA MET A 1 13.39 -18.49 27.39
C MET A 1 14.10 -17.65 26.33
N LYS A 2 15.32 -17.12 26.57
CA LYS A 2 16.04 -16.32 25.58
C LYS A 2 16.62 -17.15 24.41
N ASP A 3 17.00 -18.39 24.67
CA ASP A 3 17.78 -19.19 23.71
C ASP A 3 16.92 -19.68 22.55
N GLY A 4 15.70 -20.16 22.83
CA GLY A 4 14.79 -20.63 21.78
C GLY A 4 14.24 -19.52 20.89
N PHE A 5 14.05 -18.29 21.39
CA PHE A 5 13.67 -17.16 20.54
C PHE A 5 14.81 -16.77 19.60
N ALA A 6 16.03 -16.65 20.13
CA ALA A 6 17.20 -16.33 19.32
C ALA A 6 17.43 -17.37 18.22
N GLU A 7 17.35 -18.66 18.54
CA GLU A 7 17.48 -19.74 17.57
C GLU A 7 16.40 -19.70 16.48
N ARG A 8 15.13 -19.51 16.85
CA ARG A 8 14.02 -19.34 15.90
C ARG A 8 14.18 -18.07 15.05
N PHE A 9 14.70 -17.00 15.61
CA PHE A 9 14.96 -15.75 14.90
C PHE A 9 16.14 -15.88 13.91
N GLU A 10 17.16 -16.65 14.24
CA GLU A 10 18.24 -16.98 13.30
C GLU A 10 17.72 -17.83 12.12
N GLN A 11 16.85 -18.81 12.39
CA GLN A 11 16.17 -19.56 11.33
C GLN A 11 15.27 -18.67 10.47
N PHE A 12 14.56 -17.72 11.08
CA PHE A 12 13.73 -16.74 10.38
C PHE A 12 14.51 -15.92 9.36
N LYS A 13 15.73 -15.47 9.70
CA LYS A 13 16.59 -14.70 8.78
C LYS A 13 17.03 -15.49 7.54
N THR A 14 16.97 -16.82 7.58
CA THR A 14 17.42 -17.67 6.46
C THR A 14 16.26 -18.22 5.62
N ASN A 15 15.02 -18.10 6.10
CA ASN A 15 13.85 -18.58 5.37
C ASN A 15 13.42 -17.59 4.28
N LYS A 16 13.63 -17.97 3.02
CA LYS A 16 13.31 -17.15 1.84
C LYS A 16 11.82 -16.78 1.73
N SER A 17 10.88 -17.69 2.05
CA SER A 17 9.45 -17.37 1.96
C SER A 17 9.05 -16.35 3.04
N THR A 18 9.61 -16.49 4.24
CA THR A 18 9.40 -15.54 5.33
C THR A 18 10.02 -14.17 5.05
N LEU A 19 11.22 -14.12 4.48
CA LEU A 19 11.82 -12.84 4.05
C LEU A 19 10.99 -12.16 2.95
N ALA A 20 10.50 -12.92 1.97
CA ALA A 20 9.63 -12.40 0.93
C ALA A 20 8.34 -11.80 1.52
N PHE A 21 7.78 -12.44 2.55
CA PHE A 21 6.61 -11.95 3.25
C PHE A 21 6.83 -10.61 3.95
N ILE A 22 7.98 -10.38 4.59
CA ILE A 22 8.29 -9.09 5.23
C ILE A 22 8.38 -7.97 4.19
N VAL A 23 9.02 -8.26 3.06
CA VAL A 23 9.22 -7.27 1.99
C VAL A 23 7.92 -6.99 1.25
N ASN A 24 7.09 -8.02 1.05
CA ASN A 24 5.89 -7.93 0.25
C ASN A 24 4.77 -8.84 0.79
N PRO A 25 4.13 -8.46 1.91
CA PRO A 25 3.20 -9.31 2.64
C PRO A 25 1.94 -9.66 1.84
N LEU A 26 1.51 -8.76 0.95
CA LEU A 26 0.28 -8.95 0.15
C LEU A 26 0.46 -9.87 -1.07
N ASN A 27 1.70 -10.10 -1.50
CA ASN A 27 2.00 -10.85 -2.73
C ASN A 27 2.73 -12.19 -2.45
N THR A 28 3.01 -12.49 -1.19
CA THR A 28 3.71 -13.73 -0.82
C THR A 28 2.69 -14.85 -0.59
N ASN A 29 3.03 -16.07 -1.02
CA ASN A 29 2.23 -17.25 -0.68
C ASN A 29 2.38 -17.54 0.83
N THR A 30 1.29 -17.39 1.57
CA THR A 30 1.25 -17.58 3.03
C THR A 30 1.27 -19.04 3.45
N ASP A 31 0.91 -19.96 2.56
CA ASP A 31 0.79 -21.40 2.87
C ASP A 31 2.16 -22.04 3.13
N VAL A 32 3.23 -21.40 2.63
CA VAL A 32 4.61 -21.87 2.77
C VAL A 32 5.39 -21.13 3.87
N ILE A 33 4.71 -20.31 4.68
CA ILE A 33 5.33 -19.57 5.79
C ILE A 33 5.09 -20.34 7.09
N ASN A 34 6.17 -20.77 7.74
CA ASN A 34 6.06 -21.36 9.06
C ASN A 34 5.92 -20.28 10.14
N ILE A 35 4.71 -20.09 10.66
CA ILE A 35 4.38 -19.07 11.66
C ILE A 35 4.15 -19.65 13.07
N GLU A 36 4.01 -20.98 13.19
CA GLU A 36 3.87 -21.70 14.45
C GLU A 36 4.99 -21.33 15.47
N PRO A 37 6.27 -21.18 15.08
CA PRO A 37 7.33 -20.79 16.01
C PRO A 37 7.13 -19.44 16.69
N PHE A 38 6.25 -18.58 16.16
CA PHE A 38 5.93 -17.26 16.69
C PHE A 38 4.65 -17.24 17.53
N GLY A 39 3.97 -18.38 17.67
CA GLY A 39 2.70 -18.47 18.38
C GLY A 39 1.57 -17.70 17.68
N ILE A 40 1.69 -17.50 16.36
CA ILE A 40 0.67 -16.83 15.54
C ILE A 40 -0.24 -17.89 14.94
N ASP A 41 -1.54 -17.73 15.15
CA ASP A 41 -2.56 -18.57 14.53
C ASP A 41 -2.73 -18.21 13.03
N ALA A 42 -2.88 -19.24 12.19
CA ALA A 42 -3.01 -19.09 10.75
C ALA A 42 -4.28 -18.33 10.35
N GLY A 43 -5.40 -18.56 11.04
CA GLY A 43 -6.64 -17.82 10.80
C GLY A 43 -6.49 -16.34 11.12
N THR A 44 -5.85 -16.03 12.24
CA THR A 44 -5.52 -14.65 12.65
C THR A 44 -4.65 -13.94 11.62
N LEU A 45 -3.60 -14.61 11.12
CA LEU A 45 -2.75 -14.06 10.07
C LEU A 45 -3.53 -13.77 8.78
N GLN A 46 -4.40 -14.70 8.35
CA GLN A 46 -5.23 -14.53 7.16
C GLN A 46 -6.19 -13.34 7.30
N MET A 47 -6.84 -13.18 8.45
CA MET A 47 -7.71 -12.03 8.72
C MET A 47 -6.94 -10.71 8.68
N GLN A 48 -5.75 -10.64 9.30
CA GLN A 48 -4.92 -9.44 9.28
C GLN A 48 -4.44 -9.08 7.86
N LEU A 49 -4.17 -10.07 7.01
CA LEU A 49 -3.80 -9.84 5.62
C LEU A 49 -4.98 -9.34 4.78
N LEU A 50 -6.19 -9.84 5.04
CA LEU A 50 -7.41 -9.36 4.40
C LEU A 50 -7.68 -7.89 4.76
N ASP A 51 -7.54 -7.54 6.04
CA ASP A 51 -7.67 -6.17 6.52
C ASP A 51 -6.62 -5.25 5.88
N LEU A 52 -5.36 -5.70 5.80
CA LEU A 52 -4.28 -4.92 5.19
C LEU A 52 -4.54 -4.67 3.70
N LYS A 53 -4.97 -5.69 2.95
CA LYS A 53 -5.33 -5.57 1.52
C LYS A 53 -6.48 -4.60 1.32
N THR A 54 -7.48 -4.67 2.19
CA THR A 54 -8.65 -3.79 2.15
C THR A 54 -8.24 -2.35 2.43
N LYS A 55 -7.40 -2.12 3.43
CA LYS A 55 -6.85 -0.79 3.75
C LYS A 55 -6.05 -0.19 2.59
N ASP A 56 -5.18 -0.99 1.95
CA ASP A 56 -4.40 -0.56 0.78
C ASP A 56 -5.32 -0.12 -0.37
N LEU A 57 -6.30 -0.97 -0.72
CA LEU A 57 -7.30 -0.66 -1.75
C LEU A 57 -8.06 0.63 -1.46
N TRP A 58 -8.54 0.81 -0.23
CA TRP A 58 -9.27 2.01 0.16
C TRP A 58 -8.39 3.25 0.19
N SER A 59 -7.13 3.14 0.60
CA SER A 59 -6.18 4.26 0.57
C SER A 59 -5.95 4.78 -0.85
N GLY A 60 -5.84 3.88 -1.83
CA GLY A 60 -5.73 4.25 -3.25
C GLY A 60 -6.99 4.96 -3.76
N LYS A 61 -8.17 4.40 -3.47
CA LYS A 61 -9.46 5.02 -3.83
C LYS A 61 -9.64 6.40 -3.22
N PHE A 62 -9.27 6.58 -1.95
CA PHE A 62 -9.36 7.89 -1.29
C PHE A 62 -8.33 8.88 -1.83
N THR A 63 -7.12 8.43 -2.18
CA THR A 63 -6.12 9.28 -2.83
C THR A 63 -6.61 9.77 -4.20
N GLU A 64 -7.22 8.88 -5.00
CA GLU A 64 -7.81 9.25 -6.28
C GLU A 64 -9.03 10.18 -6.11
N LEU A 65 -9.89 9.91 -5.13
CA LEU A 65 -11.02 10.79 -4.83
C LEU A 65 -10.54 12.17 -4.41
N LYS A 66 -9.55 12.23 -3.52
CA LYS A 66 -8.93 13.47 -3.05
C LYS A 66 -8.38 14.28 -4.22
N SER A 67 -7.63 13.65 -5.14
CA SER A 67 -7.09 14.37 -6.30
C SER A 67 -8.20 14.92 -7.21
N LYS A 68 -9.28 14.17 -7.43
CA LYS A 68 -10.45 14.66 -8.20
C LYS A 68 -11.15 15.85 -7.54
N LEU A 69 -11.19 15.88 -6.21
CA LEU A 69 -11.78 16.99 -5.45
C LEU A 69 -10.86 18.22 -5.36
N GLU A 70 -9.55 18.00 -5.23
CA GLU A 70 -8.54 19.07 -5.22
C GLU A 70 -8.37 19.72 -6.60
N VAL A 71 -8.62 18.99 -7.69
CA VAL A 71 -8.79 19.55 -9.05
C VAL A 71 -10.16 20.24 -9.16
N GLY A 72 -10.50 21.05 -8.17
CA GLY A 72 -11.68 21.90 -8.17
C GLY A 72 -11.65 22.96 -9.28
N PRO A 73 -12.78 23.64 -9.52
CA PRO A 73 -13.01 24.52 -10.66
C PRO A 73 -11.98 25.66 -10.83
N GLU A 74 -11.17 25.99 -9.82
CA GLU A 74 -10.13 27.02 -9.91
C GLU A 74 -9.01 26.68 -10.93
N MET A 75 -8.59 25.42 -11.06
CA MET A 75 -7.60 25.06 -12.11
C MET A 75 -8.21 25.08 -13.51
N HIS A 76 -9.48 24.71 -13.65
CA HIS A 76 -10.20 24.85 -14.93
C HIS A 76 -10.45 26.31 -15.27
N ALA A 77 -10.76 27.17 -14.29
CA ALA A 77 -10.94 28.60 -14.47
C ALA A 77 -9.60 29.29 -14.83
N HIS A 78 -8.49 28.95 -14.17
CA HIS A 78 -7.18 29.48 -14.54
C HIS A 78 -6.74 29.04 -15.94
N ARG A 79 -7.00 27.78 -16.34
CA ARG A 79 -6.69 27.29 -17.68
C ARG A 79 -7.58 27.94 -18.75
N ALA A 80 -8.88 28.08 -18.49
CA ALA A 80 -9.81 28.74 -19.40
C ALA A 80 -9.48 30.24 -19.56
N ALA A 81 -9.18 30.92 -18.45
CA ALA A 81 -8.80 32.34 -18.46
C ALA A 81 -7.49 32.58 -19.24
N GLN A 82 -6.49 31.71 -19.11
CA GLN A 82 -5.24 31.81 -19.87
C GLN A 82 -5.45 31.63 -21.38
N VAL A 83 -6.29 30.68 -21.79
CA VAL A 83 -6.63 30.44 -23.21
C VAL A 83 -7.36 31.63 -23.82
N ASP A 84 -8.32 32.23 -23.11
CA ASP A 84 -9.06 33.41 -23.57
C ASP A 84 -8.19 34.67 -23.66
N SER A 85 -7.23 34.85 -22.74
CA SER A 85 -6.26 35.95 -22.85
C SER A 85 -5.29 35.77 -24.01
N SER A 86 -4.84 34.55 -24.29
CA SER A 86 -3.90 34.28 -25.39
C SER A 86 -4.55 34.49 -26.76
N LYS A 87 -5.83 34.16 -26.91
CA LYS A 87 -6.56 34.33 -28.17
C LYS A 87 -6.83 35.80 -28.50
N ARG A 88 -7.17 36.62 -27.49
CA ARG A 88 -7.35 38.07 -27.67
C ARG A 88 -6.06 38.80 -28.05
N ASN A 89 -4.91 38.34 -27.56
CA ASN A 89 -3.61 38.94 -27.87
C ASN A 89 -3.07 38.54 -29.25
N SER A 90 -3.61 37.49 -29.89
CA SER A 90 -3.25 37.10 -31.27
C SER A 90 -4.12 37.74 -32.35
N GLU A 91 -5.23 38.37 -31.96
CA GLU A 91 -6.19 39.03 -32.87
C GLU A 91 -6.03 40.57 -32.89
N SER A 92 -5.06 41.13 -32.16
CA SER A 92 -4.66 42.56 -32.19
C SER A 92 -3.33 42.73 -32.90
#